data_AF-A0A1R1EKN8-F1
#
_entry.id   AF-A0A1R1EKN8-F1
#
_cell.length_a   1.000
_cell.length_b   1.000
_cell.length_c   1.000
_cell.angle_alpha   90.00
_cell.angle_beta   90.00
_cell.angle_gamma   90.00
#
_symmetry.space_group_name_H-M   'P 1'
#
loop_
_entity.id
_entity.type
_entity.pdbx_description
1 polymer ?
#
loop_
_entity_poly.entity_id
_entity_poly.type
_entity_poly.pdbx_seq_one_letter_code
_entity_poly.pdbx_strand_id
1 'polypeptide(L)'
;MVINKLTLFSASILMFGFLVGCSKDQMINSPSTGTEATTESRVTTNSQLENHMNTANPSLDAKSWSSENKEVKLTPVKEGQYSYESVAVDVNGVDKAFDWSFSTIEDPRIYYTDVTGDGKEEAVIILNKGKGTGLNIDELHVLNGTDLSEIQVQSYQEIVAGQIETGVTRKNDQTLSIKIKSQGKEHQFEYQVAGINFKQDKLSFGGVVYYWMKNQQIVTTLGVSVGISPQYVGDFQITYKFDQAENKLIADQIRFEPVHR
;
A
#
# COMPACT_ATOMS: atom_id res chain seq x y z
N MET A 1 -30.69 -3.44 47.45
CA MET A 1 -31.84 -3.51 46.53
C MET A 1 -31.27 -3.46 45.12
N VAL A 2 -30.65 -4.52 44.59
CA VAL A 2 -31.19 -5.78 44.03
C VAL A 2 -32.32 -5.58 43.03
N ILE A 3 -32.01 -5.97 41.78
CA ILE A 3 -32.79 -6.54 40.64
C ILE A 3 -32.01 -6.08 39.39
N ASN A 4 -31.13 -6.83 38.71
CA ASN A 4 -31.11 -8.20 38.18
C ASN A 4 -32.08 -8.43 37.00
N LYS A 5 -31.53 -9.01 35.90
CA LYS A 5 -32.11 -9.56 34.65
C LYS A 5 -31.64 -8.82 33.38
N LEU A 6 -31.32 -9.47 32.25
CA LEU A 6 -31.12 -10.87 31.89
C LEU A 6 -30.53 -10.86 30.46
N THR A 7 -29.57 -11.75 30.22
CA THR A 7 -28.96 -12.18 28.95
C THR A 7 -29.93 -12.45 27.79
N LEU A 8 -29.46 -12.30 26.55
CA LEU A 8 -29.70 -13.29 25.49
C LEU A 8 -28.58 -13.30 24.42
N PHE A 9 -27.99 -14.49 24.23
CA PHE A 9 -27.06 -14.87 23.17
C PHE A 9 -27.82 -15.13 21.85
N SER A 10 -27.18 -14.86 20.71
CA SER A 10 -27.45 -15.61 19.48
C SER A 10 -26.18 -15.69 18.64
N ALA A 11 -25.58 -16.89 18.60
CA ALA A 11 -24.53 -17.27 17.67
C ALA A 11 -25.18 -18.03 16.50
N SER A 12 -24.87 -17.65 15.26
CA SER A 12 -25.20 -18.44 14.08
C SER A 12 -23.90 -18.86 13.41
N ILE A 13 -23.59 -20.14 13.57
CA ILE A 13 -22.57 -20.90 12.82
C ILE A 13 -23.23 -21.33 11.51
N LEU A 14 -22.58 -21.06 10.37
CA LEU A 14 -22.88 -21.73 9.11
C LEU A 14 -21.63 -22.50 8.65
N MET A 15 -21.65 -23.81 8.86
CA MET A 15 -20.81 -24.78 8.16
C MET A 15 -21.51 -25.17 6.87
N PHE A 16 -20.79 -25.14 5.73
CA PHE A 16 -21.16 -25.92 4.54
C PHE A 16 -19.96 -26.70 4.04
N GLY A 17 -20.22 -27.98 3.77
CA GLY A 17 -19.24 -29.05 3.77
C GLY A 17 -18.56 -29.31 2.43
N PHE A 18 -17.47 -30.06 2.56
CA PHE A 18 -16.75 -30.72 1.49
C PHE A 18 -17.62 -31.79 0.81
N LEU A 19 -17.61 -31.81 -0.52
CA LEU A 19 -17.90 -33.01 -1.29
C LEU A 19 -16.65 -33.37 -2.10
N VAL A 20 -16.03 -34.48 -1.68
CA VAL A 20 -15.04 -35.26 -2.43
C VAL A 20 -15.82 -36.30 -3.25
N GLY A 21 -15.45 -36.48 -4.52
CA GLY A 21 -16.07 -37.45 -5.42
C GLY A 21 -15.13 -37.98 -6.50
N CYS A 22 -14.48 -39.10 -6.18
CA CYS A 22 -13.96 -40.23 -6.95
C CYS A 22 -13.30 -40.14 -8.36
N SER A 23 -12.13 -40.81 -8.37
CA SER A 23 -11.23 -41.36 -9.41
C SER A 23 -11.86 -42.40 -10.37
N LYS A 24 -11.36 -42.51 -11.63
CA LYS A 24 -10.49 -43.63 -12.11
C LYS A 24 -10.17 -43.58 -13.62
N ASP A 25 -8.96 -44.04 -13.91
CA ASP A 25 -8.28 -44.24 -15.21
C ASP A 25 -9.01 -45.16 -16.20
N GLN A 26 -8.71 -44.97 -17.49
CA GLN A 26 -8.51 -46.11 -18.41
C GLN A 26 -7.61 -45.75 -19.61
N MET A 27 -6.47 -46.44 -19.71
CA MET A 27 -5.66 -46.60 -20.93
C MET A 27 -6.32 -47.64 -21.85
N ILE A 28 -6.28 -47.41 -23.17
CA ILE A 28 -6.36 -48.46 -24.19
C ILE A 28 -5.33 -48.18 -25.29
N ASN A 29 -4.59 -49.22 -25.67
CA ASN A 29 -3.49 -49.25 -26.62
C ASN A 29 -3.93 -49.86 -27.98
N SER A 30 -3.36 -49.32 -29.07
CA SER A 30 -2.89 -50.00 -30.32
C SER A 30 -3.93 -50.56 -31.33
N PRO A 31 -3.60 -50.89 -32.62
CA PRO A 31 -2.26 -51.22 -33.17
C PRO A 31 -1.86 -50.82 -34.63
N SER A 32 -0.53 -50.94 -34.88
CA SER A 32 0.27 -51.45 -36.04
C SER A 32 0.06 -50.88 -37.46
N THR A 33 1.06 -50.65 -38.34
CA THR A 33 2.15 -51.49 -38.92
C THR A 33 3.06 -50.56 -39.78
N GLY A 34 4.34 -50.75 -40.13
CA GLY A 34 5.35 -51.81 -39.99
C GLY A 34 6.67 -51.39 -40.70
N THR A 35 7.79 -52.02 -40.31
CA THR A 35 9.01 -52.45 -41.08
C THR A 35 9.82 -51.36 -41.84
N GLU A 36 11.15 -51.20 -41.75
CA GLU A 36 12.27 -52.16 -41.93
C GLU A 36 13.65 -51.56 -41.49
N ALA A 37 14.70 -52.38 -41.52
CA ALA A 37 15.95 -52.36 -40.75
C ALA A 37 17.09 -51.38 -41.14
N THR A 38 18.02 -51.10 -40.21
CA THR A 38 19.45 -51.47 -40.30
C THR A 38 20.26 -51.11 -39.05
N THR A 39 21.22 -51.97 -38.74
CA THR A 39 22.15 -52.00 -37.60
C THR A 39 23.34 -51.05 -37.81
N GLU A 40 23.76 -50.28 -36.79
CA GLU A 40 25.17 -49.92 -36.52
C GLU A 40 25.40 -49.52 -35.05
N SER A 41 26.67 -49.47 -34.67
CA SER A 41 27.30 -49.85 -33.41
C SER A 41 27.30 -48.84 -32.26
N ARG A 42 27.54 -49.38 -31.05
CA ARG A 42 27.80 -48.75 -29.73
C ARG A 42 28.56 -47.42 -29.74
N VAL A 43 28.10 -46.48 -28.89
CA VAL A 43 28.95 -45.77 -27.92
C VAL A 43 28.20 -45.65 -26.59
N THR A 44 28.82 -46.10 -25.51
CA THR A 44 28.36 -45.98 -24.13
C THR A 44 28.90 -44.67 -23.55
N THR A 45 28.06 -43.82 -22.96
CA THR A 45 28.53 -42.77 -22.05
C THR A 45 27.45 -42.47 -21.02
N ASN A 46 27.81 -42.67 -19.75
CA ASN A 46 27.00 -42.36 -18.58
C ASN A 46 26.70 -40.86 -18.53
N SER A 47 25.43 -40.49 -18.39
CA SER A 47 25.00 -39.16 -17.97
C SER A 47 24.47 -39.27 -16.54
N GLN A 48 25.34 -39.03 -15.56
CA GLN A 48 24.89 -38.51 -14.27
C GLN A 48 24.54 -37.04 -14.48
N LEU A 49 23.24 -36.75 -14.44
CA LEU A 49 22.75 -35.38 -14.40
C LEU A 49 22.83 -34.92 -12.93
N GLU A 50 23.87 -34.16 -12.61
CA GLU A 50 23.91 -33.40 -11.37
C GLU A 50 22.94 -32.22 -11.50
N ASN A 51 21.89 -32.25 -10.68
CA ASN A 51 21.00 -31.12 -10.48
C ASN A 51 21.72 -30.06 -9.63
N HIS A 52 22.15 -28.97 -10.26
CA HIS A 52 22.40 -27.71 -9.56
C HIS A 52 21.89 -26.54 -10.40
N MET A 53 20.57 -26.30 -10.37
CA MET A 53 20.00 -25.03 -10.83
C MET A 53 20.03 -24.03 -9.69
N ASN A 54 21.15 -23.31 -9.58
CA ASN A 54 21.15 -21.96 -9.01
C ASN A 54 20.76 -21.00 -10.13
N THR A 55 19.51 -20.56 -10.16
CA THR A 55 19.13 -19.32 -10.86
C THR A 55 19.03 -18.21 -9.83
N ALA A 56 20.18 -17.72 -9.36
CA ALA A 56 20.27 -16.38 -8.80
C ALA A 56 20.13 -15.40 -9.97
N ASN A 57 19.17 -14.47 -9.89
CA ASN A 57 19.01 -13.41 -10.86
C ASN A 57 20.07 -12.33 -10.58
N PRO A 58 21.13 -12.19 -11.40
CA PRO A 58 22.29 -11.35 -11.06
C PRO A 58 22.03 -9.83 -11.19
N SER A 59 20.78 -9.39 -11.40
CA SER A 59 20.44 -7.97 -11.57
C SER A 59 20.00 -7.24 -10.30
N LEU A 60 19.66 -7.96 -9.22
CA LEU A 60 19.22 -7.33 -7.96
C LEU A 60 20.40 -6.80 -7.13
N ASP A 61 21.57 -7.44 -7.23
CA ASP A 61 22.72 -7.18 -6.34
C ASP A 61 23.30 -5.76 -6.44
N ALA A 62 22.90 -4.96 -7.45
CA ALA A 62 23.36 -3.58 -7.63
C ALA A 62 22.32 -2.50 -7.26
N LYS A 63 21.03 -2.84 -7.13
CA LYS A 63 20.00 -1.83 -6.92
C LYS A 63 19.81 -1.57 -5.43
N SER A 64 20.02 -0.33 -5.00
CA SER A 64 19.71 0.10 -3.63
C SER A 64 19.47 1.60 -3.60
N TRP A 65 18.69 2.02 -2.62
CA TRP A 65 18.41 3.43 -2.34
C TRP A 65 18.81 3.73 -0.90
N SER A 66 19.12 4.99 -0.60
CA SER A 66 19.52 5.37 0.75
C SER A 66 18.97 6.74 1.16
N SER A 67 18.94 6.99 2.46
CA SER A 67 18.85 8.36 2.97
C SER A 67 20.04 9.21 2.49
N GLU A 68 19.92 10.54 2.59
CA GLU A 68 20.97 11.48 2.17
C GLU A 68 22.30 11.24 2.90
N ASN A 69 22.23 10.99 4.21
CA ASN A 69 23.38 10.64 5.05
C ASN A 69 23.82 9.18 4.94
N LYS A 70 23.10 8.35 4.16
CA LYS A 70 23.37 6.93 3.92
C LYS A 70 23.23 6.00 5.13
N GLU A 71 22.65 6.49 6.23
CA GLU A 71 22.42 5.67 7.43
C GLU A 71 21.29 4.66 7.24
N VAL A 72 20.33 4.95 6.36
CA VAL A 72 19.27 4.01 5.97
C VAL A 72 19.53 3.56 4.56
N LYS A 73 19.57 2.26 4.32
CA LYS A 73 19.65 1.66 2.99
C LYS A 73 18.48 0.70 2.78
N LEU A 74 17.83 0.83 1.62
CA LEU A 74 16.78 -0.06 1.15
C LEU A 74 17.31 -0.84 -0.05
N THR A 75 17.24 -2.16 0.02
CA THR A 75 17.68 -3.06 -1.07
C THR A 75 16.52 -3.99 -1.43
N PRO A 76 16.13 -4.10 -2.71
CA PRO A 76 15.13 -5.08 -3.11
C PRO A 76 15.70 -6.49 -2.93
N VAL A 77 14.88 -7.38 -2.36
CA VAL A 77 15.23 -8.80 -2.16
C VAL A 77 14.56 -9.66 -3.23
N LYS A 78 13.34 -9.28 -3.63
CA LYS A 78 12.58 -9.94 -4.68
C LYS A 78 11.97 -8.91 -5.61
N GLU A 79 12.15 -9.12 -6.91
CA GLU A 79 11.58 -8.27 -7.97
C GLU A 79 10.70 -9.12 -8.89
N GLY A 80 9.46 -8.67 -9.09
CA GLY A 80 8.55 -9.14 -10.12
C GLY A 80 8.60 -8.23 -11.36
N GLN A 81 7.74 -8.48 -12.35
CA GLN A 81 7.82 -7.78 -13.64
C GLN A 81 7.61 -6.25 -13.55
N TYR A 82 6.76 -5.79 -12.62
CA TYR A 82 6.37 -4.37 -12.50
C TYR A 82 6.46 -3.84 -11.06
N SER A 83 6.97 -4.65 -10.14
CA SER A 83 7.04 -4.32 -8.73
C SER A 83 8.18 -5.03 -8.04
N TYR A 84 8.77 -4.37 -7.07
CA TYR A 84 9.47 -5.05 -5.98
C TYR A 84 8.43 -5.73 -5.10
N GLU A 85 8.73 -6.95 -4.64
CA GLU A 85 7.81 -7.77 -3.85
C GLU A 85 8.27 -7.93 -2.39
N SER A 86 9.57 -7.74 -2.14
CA SER A 86 10.15 -7.64 -0.80
C SER A 86 11.45 -6.86 -0.81
N VAL A 87 11.83 -6.35 0.35
CA VAL A 87 13.01 -5.50 0.57
C VAL A 87 13.75 -5.88 1.85
N ALA A 88 15.02 -5.53 1.91
CA ALA A 88 15.82 -5.47 3.12
C ALA A 88 16.09 -4.00 3.45
N VAL A 89 15.86 -3.63 4.70
CA VAL A 89 16.26 -2.34 5.26
C VAL A 89 17.47 -2.56 6.16
N ASP A 90 18.52 -1.80 5.92
CA ASP A 90 19.68 -1.67 6.81
C ASP A 90 19.65 -0.28 7.43
N VAL A 91 19.77 -0.21 8.76
CA VAL A 91 19.97 1.04 9.50
C VAL A 91 21.16 0.86 10.41
N ASN A 92 22.23 1.63 10.19
CA ASN A 92 23.48 1.55 10.97
C ASN A 92 24.05 0.12 11.08
N GLY A 93 23.87 -0.74 10.07
CA GLY A 93 24.33 -2.13 10.07
C GLY A 93 23.42 -3.13 10.79
N VAL A 94 22.26 -2.70 11.28
CA VAL A 94 21.16 -3.59 11.68
C VAL A 94 20.29 -3.81 10.45
N ASP A 95 20.11 -5.06 10.03
CA ASP A 95 19.35 -5.41 8.83
C ASP A 95 18.09 -6.23 9.12
N LYS A 96 17.02 -5.98 8.37
CA LYS A 96 15.77 -6.75 8.44
C LYS A 96 15.04 -6.77 7.11
N ALA A 97 14.49 -7.93 6.76
CA ALA A 97 13.65 -8.10 5.59
C ALA A 97 12.18 -7.77 5.88
N PHE A 98 11.50 -7.20 4.87
CA PHE A 98 10.09 -6.84 4.89
C PHE A 98 9.41 -7.26 3.58
N ASP A 99 8.18 -7.74 3.67
CA ASP A 99 7.35 -8.11 2.51
C ASP A 99 6.65 -6.90 1.89
N TRP A 100 7.34 -5.75 1.87
CA TRP A 100 6.83 -4.53 1.27
C TRP A 100 6.96 -4.60 -0.24
N SER A 101 5.85 -4.38 -0.93
CA SER A 101 5.80 -4.33 -2.38
C SER A 101 5.62 -2.91 -2.88
N PHE A 102 6.26 -2.53 -3.97
CA PHE A 102 6.09 -1.21 -4.56
C PHE A 102 6.49 -1.20 -6.03
N SER A 103 6.01 -0.19 -6.76
CA SER A 103 6.21 -0.11 -8.20
C SER A 103 7.67 0.08 -8.56
N THR A 104 8.10 -0.48 -9.70
CA THR A 104 9.42 -0.20 -10.28
C THR A 104 9.49 1.16 -11.01
N ILE A 105 8.37 1.88 -11.10
CA ILE A 105 8.23 3.13 -11.87
C ILE A 105 8.83 4.33 -11.13
N GLU A 106 8.75 4.36 -9.80
CA GLU A 106 9.20 5.49 -8.98
C GLU A 106 10.13 4.99 -7.89
N ASP A 107 11.27 5.68 -7.74
CA ASP A 107 12.23 5.35 -6.69
C ASP A 107 11.64 5.67 -5.30
N PRO A 108 11.92 4.85 -4.29
CA PRO A 108 11.51 5.08 -2.92
C PRO A 108 12.20 6.33 -2.37
N ARG A 109 11.52 7.04 -1.47
CA ARG A 109 12.07 8.19 -0.76
C ARG A 109 12.39 7.78 0.67
N ILE A 110 13.63 8.05 1.08
CA ILE A 110 14.18 7.52 2.33
C ILE A 110 14.78 8.67 3.12
N TYR A 111 14.44 8.74 4.40
CA TYR A 111 14.92 9.74 5.33
C TYR A 111 15.39 9.07 6.63
N TYR A 112 16.32 9.72 7.31
CA TYR A 112 16.76 9.36 8.65
C TYR A 112 16.63 10.60 9.53
N THR A 113 15.61 10.65 10.38
CA THR A 113 15.26 11.86 11.12
C THR A 113 14.41 11.53 12.34
N ASP A 114 14.55 12.34 13.39
CA ASP A 114 13.75 12.21 14.62
C ASP A 114 12.31 12.69 14.38
N VAL A 115 11.39 11.75 14.19
CA VAL A 115 9.95 12.01 14.04
C VAL A 115 9.18 11.74 15.33
N THR A 116 9.84 11.13 16.33
CA THR A 116 9.25 10.83 17.65
C THR A 116 9.48 11.94 18.68
N GLY A 117 10.46 12.81 18.44
CA GLY A 117 10.90 13.88 19.33
C GLY A 117 11.70 13.38 20.53
N ASP A 118 12.25 12.17 20.48
CA ASP A 118 13.03 11.57 21.58
C ASP A 118 14.54 11.84 21.49
N GLY A 119 14.98 12.53 20.42
CA GLY A 119 16.37 12.83 20.14
C GLY A 119 17.12 11.71 19.42
N LYS A 120 16.44 10.65 18.98
CA LYS A 120 16.99 9.60 18.12
C LYS A 120 16.24 9.60 16.80
N GLU A 121 16.96 9.27 15.74
CA GLU A 121 16.39 9.26 14.41
C GLU A 121 15.68 7.93 14.07
N GLU A 122 14.57 8.06 13.35
CA GLU A 122 13.87 6.94 12.73
C GLU A 122 14.19 6.86 11.25
N ALA A 123 14.10 5.64 10.69
CA ALA A 123 14.07 5.45 9.26
C ALA A 123 12.64 5.70 8.74
N VAL A 124 12.47 6.70 7.88
CA VAL A 124 11.20 7.03 7.22
C VAL A 124 11.31 6.64 5.75
N ILE A 125 10.50 5.69 5.31
CA ILE A 125 10.55 5.10 3.97
C ILE A 125 9.19 5.28 3.31
N ILE A 126 9.16 5.93 2.15
CA ILE A 126 7.96 6.19 1.37
C ILE A 126 8.06 5.45 0.05
N LEU A 127 7.11 4.55 -0.18
CA LEU A 127 7.07 3.66 -1.34
C LEU A 127 5.87 3.99 -2.22
N ASN A 128 6.05 4.12 -3.53
CA ASN A 128 4.92 4.35 -4.43
C ASN A 128 4.26 3.02 -4.84
N LYS A 129 2.97 2.89 -4.54
CA LYS A 129 2.14 1.70 -4.86
C LYS A 129 1.36 1.86 -6.16
N GLY A 130 1.20 3.10 -6.64
CA GLY A 130 0.46 3.38 -7.86
C GLY A 130 0.60 4.82 -8.32
N LYS A 131 0.90 4.99 -9.60
CA LYS A 131 1.07 6.28 -10.26
C LYS A 131 0.27 6.35 -11.55
N GLY A 132 -0.34 7.50 -11.82
CA GLY A 132 -1.03 7.77 -13.08
C GLY A 132 -1.65 9.16 -13.11
N THR A 133 -2.37 9.46 -14.18
CA THR A 133 -3.11 10.73 -14.29
C THR A 133 -4.20 10.80 -13.23
N GLY A 134 -4.03 11.69 -12.24
CA GLY A 134 -4.96 11.82 -11.11
C GLY A 134 -4.86 10.67 -10.10
N LEU A 135 -3.79 9.87 -10.14
CA LEU A 135 -3.51 8.78 -9.22
C LEU A 135 -2.09 8.90 -8.66
N ASN A 136 -1.95 8.96 -7.35
CA ASN A 136 -0.66 8.86 -6.68
C ASN A 136 -0.89 8.23 -5.30
N ILE A 137 -0.46 6.98 -5.11
CA ILE A 137 -0.69 6.25 -3.86
C ILE A 137 0.67 5.88 -3.28
N ASP A 138 1.05 6.58 -2.23
CA ASP A 138 2.21 6.25 -1.42
C ASP A 138 1.81 5.38 -0.22
N GLU A 139 2.73 4.49 0.16
CA GLU A 139 2.74 3.74 1.41
C GLU A 139 3.91 4.28 2.26
N LEU A 140 3.68 4.48 3.55
CA LEU A 140 4.63 5.07 4.49
C LEU A 140 4.98 4.02 5.54
N HIS A 141 6.29 3.80 5.72
CA HIS A 141 6.85 3.00 6.80
C HIS A 141 7.75 3.88 7.65
N VAL A 142 7.63 3.74 8.97
CA VAL A 142 8.49 4.39 9.95
C VAL A 142 9.06 3.30 10.85
N LEU A 143 10.38 3.17 10.86
CA LEU A 143 11.06 2.16 11.67
C LEU A 143 11.87 2.83 12.77
N ASN A 144 11.85 2.23 13.96
CA ASN A 144 12.80 2.55 15.00
C ASN A 144 14.23 2.34 14.51
N GLY A 145 15.10 3.35 14.65
CA GLY A 145 16.47 3.32 14.12
C GLY A 145 17.42 2.34 14.82
N THR A 146 17.01 1.72 15.93
CA THR A 146 17.82 0.76 16.70
C THR A 146 17.46 -0.69 16.42
N ASP A 147 16.16 -1.02 16.36
CA ASP A 147 15.71 -2.43 16.28
C ASP A 147 14.83 -2.76 15.07
N LEU A 148 14.57 -1.76 14.20
CA LEU A 148 13.73 -1.91 13.01
C LEU A 148 12.31 -2.42 13.32
N SER A 149 11.82 -2.19 14.54
CA SER A 149 10.40 -2.30 14.85
C SER A 149 9.63 -1.18 14.15
N GLU A 150 8.45 -1.49 13.63
CA GLU A 150 7.65 -0.53 12.90
C GLU A 150 6.82 0.31 13.86
N ILE A 151 6.99 1.63 13.78
CA ILE A 151 6.18 2.61 14.50
C ILE A 151 4.90 2.80 13.70
N GLN A 152 3.77 2.57 14.34
CA GLN A 152 2.49 2.69 13.66
C GLN A 152 2.26 4.14 13.22
N VAL A 153 1.69 4.31 12.03
CA VAL A 153 1.21 5.60 11.54
C VAL A 153 -0.31 5.52 11.35
N GLN A 154 -1.03 6.51 11.86
CA GLN A 154 -2.46 6.63 11.67
C GLN A 154 -2.78 6.68 10.18
N SER A 155 -3.64 5.78 9.71
CA SER A 155 -3.94 5.71 8.28
C SER A 155 -4.82 6.88 7.85
N TYR A 156 -4.75 7.27 6.58
CA TYR A 156 -5.64 8.32 6.06
C TYR A 156 -7.11 7.90 6.17
N GLN A 157 -7.42 6.61 6.12
CA GLN A 157 -8.77 6.08 6.30
C GLN A 157 -9.28 6.31 7.72
N GLU A 158 -8.45 6.08 8.73
CA GLU A 158 -8.76 6.39 10.14
C GLU A 158 -8.99 7.89 10.32
N ILE A 159 -8.14 8.73 9.72
CA ILE A 159 -8.25 10.19 9.78
C ILE A 159 -9.56 10.66 9.12
N VAL A 160 -9.87 10.18 7.91
CA VAL A 160 -11.11 10.52 7.21
C VAL A 160 -12.34 10.06 8.00
N ALA A 161 -12.31 8.86 8.58
CA ALA A 161 -13.44 8.34 9.34
C ALA A 161 -13.69 9.08 10.66
N GLY A 162 -12.62 9.52 11.34
CA GLY A 162 -12.71 10.08 12.69
C GLY A 162 -12.63 11.61 12.79
N GLN A 163 -12.02 12.28 11.81
CA GLN A 163 -11.59 13.68 11.96
C GLN A 163 -12.01 14.59 10.79
N ILE A 164 -12.60 14.04 9.72
CA ILE A 164 -13.05 14.78 8.55
C ILE A 164 -14.52 14.47 8.27
N GLU A 165 -15.34 15.51 8.24
CA GLU A 165 -16.72 15.45 7.77
C GLU A 165 -16.82 16.16 6.42
N THR A 166 -17.50 15.55 5.44
CA THR A 166 -17.74 16.17 4.13
C THR A 166 -19.20 16.06 3.73
N GLY A 167 -19.66 17.05 2.97
CA GLY A 167 -21.00 17.08 2.40
C GLY A 167 -20.95 17.63 0.97
N VAL A 168 -21.66 16.96 0.07
CA VAL A 168 -21.82 17.40 -1.33
C VAL A 168 -23.31 17.54 -1.59
N THR A 169 -23.73 18.70 -2.10
CA THR A 169 -25.12 18.97 -2.46
C THR A 169 -25.18 19.59 -3.83
N ARG A 170 -25.90 18.95 -4.75
CA ARG A 170 -26.11 19.50 -6.10
C ARG A 170 -27.09 20.66 -6.03
N LYS A 171 -26.69 21.83 -6.55
CA LYS A 171 -27.53 23.03 -6.64
C LYS A 171 -28.28 23.09 -7.97
N ASN A 172 -27.60 22.72 -9.06
CA ASN A 172 -28.14 22.61 -10.41
C ASN A 172 -27.27 21.63 -11.23
N ASP A 173 -27.47 21.55 -12.54
CA ASP A 173 -26.75 20.60 -13.40
C ASP A 173 -25.23 20.81 -13.44
N GLN A 174 -24.75 22.02 -13.17
CA GLN A 174 -23.34 22.41 -13.31
C GLN A 174 -22.67 22.80 -11.99
N THR A 175 -23.43 22.98 -10.90
CA THR A 175 -22.88 23.50 -9.64
C THR A 175 -23.14 22.57 -8.47
N LEU A 176 -22.07 22.27 -7.72
CA LEU A 176 -22.10 21.61 -6.43
C LEU A 176 -21.82 22.61 -5.32
N SER A 177 -22.51 22.47 -4.19
CA SER A 177 -22.11 23.07 -2.92
C SER A 177 -21.37 22.01 -2.11
N ILE A 178 -20.14 22.33 -1.73
CA ILE A 178 -19.24 21.44 -0.98
C ILE A 178 -19.06 22.02 0.41
N LYS A 179 -19.20 21.16 1.42
CA LYS A 179 -18.93 21.45 2.83
C LYS A 179 -17.88 20.51 3.35
N ILE A 180 -16.92 21.03 4.09
CA ILE A 180 -15.84 20.29 4.71
C ILE A 180 -15.68 20.79 6.13
N LYS A 181 -15.54 19.87 7.07
CA LYS A 181 -15.23 20.20 8.46
C LYS A 181 -14.12 19.27 8.95
N SER A 182 -13.10 19.87 9.55
CA SER A 182 -11.97 19.15 10.14
C SER A 182 -11.41 19.93 11.31
N GLN A 183 -11.17 19.27 12.45
CA GLN A 183 -10.61 19.89 13.66
C GLN A 183 -11.32 21.21 14.07
N GLY A 184 -12.66 21.24 13.96
CA GLY A 184 -13.49 22.41 14.31
C GLY A 184 -13.47 23.57 13.30
N LYS A 185 -12.69 23.47 12.22
CA LYS A 185 -12.72 24.42 11.09
C LYS A 185 -13.71 23.95 10.04
N GLU A 186 -14.44 24.89 9.45
CA GLU A 186 -15.41 24.61 8.39
C GLU A 186 -15.05 25.40 7.13
N HIS A 187 -15.18 24.74 5.98
CA HIS A 187 -15.06 25.33 4.65
C HIS A 187 -16.33 25.02 3.87
N GLN A 188 -16.90 26.05 3.25
CA GLN A 188 -18.02 25.90 2.33
C GLN A 188 -17.74 26.70 1.07
N PHE A 189 -17.87 26.05 -0.08
CA PHE A 189 -17.65 26.67 -1.38
C PHE A 189 -18.53 26.04 -2.45
N GLU A 190 -18.60 26.70 -3.61
CA GLU A 190 -19.25 26.16 -4.79
C GLU A 190 -18.20 25.65 -5.77
N TYR A 191 -18.48 24.54 -6.44
CA TYR A 191 -17.59 23.91 -7.40
C TYR A 191 -18.35 23.62 -8.69
N GLN A 192 -17.77 24.06 -9.81
CA GLN A 192 -18.36 23.84 -11.13
C GLN A 192 -17.94 22.47 -11.66
N VAL A 193 -18.94 21.70 -12.09
CA VAL A 193 -18.77 20.38 -12.70
C VAL A 193 -19.35 20.40 -14.11
N ALA A 194 -18.75 19.62 -15.01
CA ALA A 194 -19.42 19.29 -16.26
C ALA A 194 -20.81 18.68 -15.96
N GLY A 195 -21.80 18.94 -16.81
CA GLY A 195 -23.22 18.58 -16.64
C GLY A 195 -23.55 17.08 -16.53
N ILE A 196 -22.56 16.25 -16.21
CA ILE A 196 -22.71 14.84 -15.87
C ILE A 196 -23.37 14.76 -14.49
N ASN A 197 -24.56 14.16 -14.45
CA ASN A 197 -25.26 13.93 -13.21
C ASN A 197 -24.74 12.64 -12.55
N PHE A 198 -24.02 12.81 -11.44
CA PHE A 198 -23.61 11.74 -10.55
C PHE A 198 -24.21 11.95 -9.17
N LYS A 199 -24.55 10.85 -8.49
CA LYS A 199 -25.06 10.87 -7.12
C LYS A 199 -23.90 10.64 -6.15
N GLN A 200 -23.58 11.65 -5.36
CA GLN A 200 -22.52 11.62 -4.37
C GLN A 200 -22.86 12.63 -3.27
N ASP A 201 -22.98 12.15 -2.03
CA ASP A 201 -23.35 12.98 -0.88
C ASP A 201 -22.13 13.35 -0.01
N LYS A 202 -20.99 12.66 -0.22
CA LYS A 202 -19.71 12.87 0.48
C LYS A 202 -18.57 12.87 -0.52
N LEU A 203 -17.50 13.59 -0.24
CA LEU A 203 -16.31 13.59 -1.10
C LEU A 203 -15.59 12.23 -1.09
N SER A 204 -14.89 11.94 -2.19
CA SER A 204 -14.11 10.70 -2.38
C SER A 204 -12.63 10.95 -2.09
N PHE A 205 -11.97 9.94 -1.52
CA PHE A 205 -10.57 9.97 -1.08
C PHE A 205 -9.79 8.78 -1.65
N GLY A 206 -8.46 8.79 -1.52
CA GLY A 206 -7.58 7.65 -1.83
C GLY A 206 -7.02 7.62 -3.24
N GLY A 207 -7.45 8.52 -4.14
CA GLY A 207 -6.83 8.68 -5.45
C GLY A 207 -5.47 9.39 -5.39
N VAL A 208 -5.29 10.32 -4.45
CA VAL A 208 -4.00 10.95 -4.15
C VAL A 208 -3.74 10.84 -2.66
N VAL A 209 -2.71 10.07 -2.29
CA VAL A 209 -2.14 9.93 -0.96
C VAL A 209 -0.64 10.11 -1.15
N TYR A 210 -0.13 11.32 -0.91
CA TYR A 210 1.27 11.65 -1.16
C TYR A 210 1.96 12.07 0.14
N TYR A 211 2.91 11.28 0.61
CA TYR A 211 3.70 11.61 1.79
C TYR A 211 4.95 12.38 1.41
N TRP A 212 5.39 13.31 2.26
CA TRP A 212 6.63 14.06 2.11
C TRP A 212 7.10 14.61 3.46
N MET A 213 8.35 15.05 3.52
CA MET A 213 8.95 15.59 4.75
C MET A 213 9.03 17.12 4.71
N LYS A 214 8.62 17.77 5.80
CA LYS A 214 8.81 19.21 6.01
C LYS A 214 9.42 19.44 7.39
N ASN A 215 10.67 19.93 7.44
CA ASN A 215 11.34 20.27 8.70
C ASN A 215 11.24 19.14 9.75
N GLN A 216 11.65 17.92 9.39
CA GLN A 216 11.59 16.71 10.25
C GLN A 216 10.16 16.22 10.59
N GLN A 217 9.12 16.84 10.02
CA GLN A 217 7.74 16.40 10.18
C GLN A 217 7.24 15.66 8.94
N ILE A 218 6.54 14.55 9.16
CA ILE A 218 5.81 13.85 8.09
C ILE A 218 4.57 14.67 7.73
N VAL A 219 4.36 14.85 6.43
CA VAL A 219 3.20 15.53 5.87
C VAL A 219 2.56 14.64 4.80
N THR A 220 1.22 14.59 4.77
CA THR A 220 0.45 13.98 3.68
C THR A 220 -0.33 15.05 2.93
N THR A 221 -0.21 15.04 1.61
CA THR A 221 -1.20 15.62 0.70
C THR A 221 -2.23 14.54 0.36
N LEU A 222 -3.46 14.70 0.84
CA LEU A 222 -4.57 13.80 0.59
C LEU A 222 -5.58 14.47 -0.34
N GLY A 223 -5.60 14.06 -1.61
CA GLY A 223 -6.49 14.65 -2.60
C GLY A 223 -7.93 14.21 -2.41
N VAL A 224 -8.84 15.15 -2.61
CA VAL A 224 -10.28 14.95 -2.43
C VAL A 224 -11.05 15.29 -3.69
N SER A 225 -12.02 14.44 -4.06
CA SER A 225 -12.64 14.48 -5.39
C SER A 225 -14.15 14.26 -5.40
N VAL A 226 -14.74 14.67 -6.52
CA VAL A 226 -16.13 14.38 -6.90
C VAL A 226 -16.20 13.68 -8.26
N GLY A 227 -17.30 12.98 -8.51
CA GLY A 227 -17.61 12.37 -9.80
C GLY A 227 -16.95 11.00 -10.04
N ILE A 228 -17.31 10.40 -11.17
CA ILE A 228 -16.86 9.04 -11.58
C ILE A 228 -15.50 9.02 -12.27
N SER A 229 -15.12 10.13 -12.91
CA SER A 229 -13.76 10.43 -13.33
C SER A 229 -13.30 11.53 -12.38
N PRO A 230 -12.40 11.22 -11.43
CA PRO A 230 -12.23 12.04 -10.23
C PRO A 230 -11.83 13.46 -10.61
N GLN A 231 -12.71 14.41 -10.29
CA GLN A 231 -12.41 15.82 -10.36
C GLN A 231 -11.99 16.26 -8.96
N TYR A 232 -10.70 16.54 -8.80
CA TYR A 232 -10.16 17.03 -7.54
C TYR A 232 -10.65 18.44 -7.25
N VAL A 233 -11.26 18.61 -6.08
CA VAL A 233 -11.84 19.88 -5.60
C VAL A 233 -10.95 20.58 -4.59
N GLY A 234 -9.93 19.89 -4.10
CA GLY A 234 -8.96 20.38 -3.12
C GLY A 234 -8.08 19.25 -2.62
N ASP A 235 -7.22 19.60 -1.69
CA ASP A 235 -6.35 18.68 -0.97
C ASP A 235 -6.46 18.93 0.53
N PHE A 236 -6.25 17.89 1.33
CA PHE A 236 -5.91 18.04 2.74
C PHE A 236 -4.40 17.98 2.91
N GLN A 237 -3.85 18.98 3.59
CA GLN A 237 -2.50 18.96 4.14
C GLN A 237 -2.57 18.47 5.58
N ILE A 238 -2.04 17.27 5.82
CA ILE A 238 -2.08 16.60 7.12
C ILE A 238 -0.65 16.50 7.65
N THR A 239 -0.38 17.06 8.82
CA THR A 239 0.90 16.85 9.51
C THR A 239 0.74 15.80 10.60
N TYR A 240 1.80 15.07 10.91
CA TYR A 240 1.78 14.05 11.98
C TYR A 240 2.62 14.50 13.19
N LYS A 241 2.27 13.96 14.34
CA LYS A 241 3.07 14.00 15.56
C LYS A 241 3.08 12.63 16.21
N PHE A 242 4.09 12.36 17.01
CA PHE A 242 4.15 11.13 17.78
C PHE A 242 3.31 11.25 19.05
N ASP A 243 2.44 10.27 19.26
CA ASP A 243 1.71 10.07 20.51
C ASP A 243 2.45 9.01 21.34
N GLN A 244 3.06 9.47 22.45
CA GLN A 244 3.83 8.60 23.34
C GLN A 244 2.97 7.57 24.08
N ALA A 245 1.68 7.85 24.30
CA ALA A 245 0.80 6.94 25.03
C ALA A 245 0.36 5.76 24.15
N GLU A 246 0.13 6.01 22.85
CA GLU A 246 -0.25 4.99 21.88
C GLU A 246 0.94 4.39 21.12
N ASN A 247 2.15 4.94 21.27
CA ASN A 247 3.35 4.59 20.50
C ASN A 247 3.08 4.64 18.98
N LYS A 248 2.43 5.73 18.54
CA LYS A 248 1.87 5.88 17.19
C LYS A 248 2.04 7.31 16.68
N LEU A 249 2.39 7.48 15.42
CA LEU A 249 2.30 8.76 14.72
C LEU A 249 0.85 9.03 14.34
N ILE A 250 0.26 10.10 14.88
CA ILE A 250 -1.14 10.49 14.66
C ILE A 250 -1.23 11.85 13.98
N ALA A 251 -2.35 12.12 13.32
CA ALA A 251 -2.60 13.43 12.72
C ALA A 251 -2.57 14.53 13.80
N ASP A 252 -1.74 15.55 13.56
CA ASP A 252 -1.63 16.74 14.40
C ASP A 252 -2.48 17.88 13.84
N GLN A 253 -2.21 18.31 12.60
CA GLN A 253 -2.95 19.39 11.95
C GLN A 253 -3.57 18.88 10.65
N ILE A 254 -4.85 19.19 10.46
CA ILE A 254 -5.58 18.89 9.22
C ILE A 254 -6.06 20.20 8.62
N ARG A 255 -5.52 20.56 7.46
CA ARG A 255 -5.91 21.77 6.73
C ARG A 255 -6.45 21.41 5.36
N PHE A 256 -7.58 22.00 4.99
CA PHE A 256 -8.13 21.87 3.65
C PHE A 256 -7.72 23.07 2.78
N GLU A 257 -7.29 22.77 1.55
CA GLU A 257 -6.91 23.75 0.54
C GLU A 257 -7.73 23.48 -0.74
N PRO A 258 -8.69 24.35 -1.11
CA PRO A 258 -9.47 24.17 -2.33
C PRO A 258 -8.59 24.36 -3.58
N VAL A 259 -8.86 23.59 -4.63
CA VAL A 259 -8.28 23.86 -5.95
C VAL A 259 -8.83 25.19 -6.43
N HIS A 260 -7.95 26.15 -6.67
CA HIS A 260 -8.32 27.42 -7.30
C HIS A 260 -8.45 27.17 -8.80
N ARG A 261 -9.63 27.40 -9.36
CA ARG A 261 -9.87 27.42 -10.81
C ARG A 261 -10.45 28.76 -11.21
#